data_AF-A0A936SGL6-F1
#
_entry.id   AF-A0A936SGL6-F1
#
_cell.length_a   1.000
_cell.length_b   1.000
_cell.length_c   1.000
_cell.angle_alpha   90.00
_cell.angle_beta   90.00
_cell.angle_gamma   90.00
#
_symmetry.space_group_name_H-M   'P 1'
#
loop_
_entity.id
_entity.type
_entity.pdbx_description
1 polymer ?
#
loop_
_entity_poly.entity_id
_entity_poly.type
_entity_poly.pdbx_seq_one_letter_code
_entity_poly.pdbx_strand_id
1 'polypeptide(L)' 'MTTAYMSPIELTQTAIRILVKELGIVNTARFIDQFTGGYGDYTAERDTLLPEMTVNELARAIQQQKQRPTS' A
#
# COMPACT_ATOMS: atom_id res chain seq x y z
N MET A 1 -38.38 -9.42 -8.05
CA MET A 1 -37.18 -10.02 -7.43
C MET A 1 -36.76 -9.10 -6.31
N THR A 2 -36.80 -9.56 -5.05
CA THR A 2 -36.39 -8.74 -3.90
C THR A 2 -34.87 -8.77 -3.85
N THR A 3 -34.23 -7.68 -4.27
CA THR A 3 -32.77 -7.56 -4.18
C THR A 3 -32.40 -7.50 -2.70
N ALA A 4 -31.70 -8.51 -2.19
CA ALA A 4 -31.16 -8.48 -0.84
C ALA A 4 -30.10 -7.38 -0.78
N TYR A 5 -30.38 -6.31 -0.02
CA TYR A 5 -29.49 -5.17 0.08
C TYR A 5 -28.37 -5.52 1.06
N MET A 6 -27.14 -5.60 0.56
CA MET A 6 -25.95 -5.75 1.41
C MET A 6 -25.65 -4.41 2.08
N SER A 7 -25.15 -4.45 3.32
CA SER A 7 -24.52 -3.26 3.89
C SER A 7 -23.30 -2.87 3.03
N PRO A 8 -22.87 -1.60 3.05
CA PRO A 8 -21.70 -1.16 2.29
C PRO A 8 -20.46 -2.01 2.59
N ILE A 9 -20.24 -2.40 3.85
CA ILE A 9 -19.09 -3.22 4.25
C ILE A 9 -19.17 -4.64 3.67
N GLU A 10 -20.34 -5.28 3.71
CA GLU A 10 -20.55 -6.62 3.15
C GLU A 10 -20.38 -6.61 1.63
N LEU A 11 -20.89 -5.57 0.96
CA LEU A 11 -20.74 -5.38 -0.47
C LEU A 11 -19.26 -5.23 -0.85
N THR A 12 -18.52 -4.37 -0.14
CA THR A 12 -17.09 -4.15 -0.39
C THR A 12 -16.28 -5.42 -0.18
N GLN A 13 -16.49 -6.15 0.92
CA GLN A 13 -15.78 -7.42 1.18
C GLN A 13 -16.09 -8.46 0.11
N THR A 14 -17.35 -8.57 -0.31
CA THR A 14 -17.78 -9.49 -1.37
C THR A 14 -17.13 -9.13 -2.70
N ALA A 15 -17.13 -7.84 -3.05
CA ALA A 15 -16.50 -7.35 -4.27
C ALA A 15 -14.99 -7.64 -4.29
N ILE A 16 -14.26 -7.35 -3.21
CA ILE A 16 -12.81 -7.63 -3.12
C ILE A 16 -12.52 -9.12 -3.33
N ARG A 17 -13.30 -10.02 -2.70
CA ARG A 17 -13.11 -11.47 -2.88
C ARG A 17 -13.31 -11.90 -4.33
N ILE A 18 -14.34 -11.37 -4.99
CA ILE A 18 -14.61 -11.66 -6.41
C ILE A 18 -13.47 -11.14 -7.27
N LEU A 19 -13.05 -9.89 -7.08
CA LEU A 19 -11.96 -9.29 -7.86
C LEU A 19 -10.65 -10.07 -7.69
N VAL A 20 -10.28 -10.45 -6.47
CA VAL A 20 -9.08 -11.25 -6.22
C VAL A 20 -9.15 -12.60 -6.94
N LYS A 21 -10.32 -13.25 -6.92
CA LYS A 21 -10.53 -14.54 -7.58
C LYS A 21 -10.40 -14.45 -9.10
N GLU A 22 -10.93 -13.40 -9.72
CA GLU A 22 -11.02 -13.28 -11.18
C GLU A 22 -9.82 -12.54 -11.80
N LEU A 23 -9.23 -11.57 -11.11
CA LEU A 23 -8.17 -10.70 -11.62
C LEU A 23 -6.79 -10.98 -10.99
N GLY A 24 -6.77 -11.68 -9.85
CA GLY A 24 -5.58 -11.81 -9.01
C GLY A 24 -5.32 -10.57 -8.15
N ILE A 25 -4.49 -10.75 -7.13
CA ILE A 25 -4.23 -9.73 -6.08
C ILE A 25 -3.66 -8.44 -6.67
N VAL A 26 -2.68 -8.54 -7.58
CA VAL A 26 -1.98 -7.37 -8.16
C VAL A 26 -2.94 -6.49 -8.97
N ASN A 27 -3.76 -7.08 -9.84
CA ASN A 27 -4.70 -6.32 -10.67
C ASN A 27 -5.87 -5.79 -9.83
N THR A 28 -6.29 -6.51 -8.80
CA THR A 28 -7.31 -6.04 -7.86
C THR A 28 -6.84 -4.79 -7.11
N ALA A 29 -5.61 -4.77 -6.61
CA ALA A 29 -5.06 -3.61 -5.93
C ALA A 29 -5.03 -2.37 -6.84
N ARG A 30 -4.54 -2.51 -8.09
CA ARG A 30 -4.57 -1.41 -9.08
C ARG A 30 -6.00 -0.97 -9.42
N PHE A 31 -6.93 -1.92 -9.51
CA PHE A 31 -8.34 -1.62 -9.79
C PHE A 31 -8.99 -0.84 -8.65
N ILE A 32 -8.62 -1.07 -7.40
CA ILE A 32 -9.14 -0.30 -6.27
C ILE A 32 -8.51 1.10 -6.29
N ASP A 33 -7.20 1.17 -6.49
CA ASP A 33 -6.40 2.40 -6.47
C ASP A 33 -6.85 3.45 -7.51
N GLN A 34 -7.39 3.03 -8.66
CA GLN A 34 -7.96 3.95 -9.66
C GLN A 34 -9.27 4.63 -9.21
N PHE A 35 -10.00 4.04 -8.27
CA PHE A 35 -11.30 4.56 -7.81
C PHE A 35 -11.24 5.15 -6.41
N THR A 36 -10.27 4.73 -5.61
CA THR A 36 -9.90 5.41 -4.37
C THR A 36 -8.92 6.50 -4.73
N GLY A 37 -9.35 7.77 -4.77
CA GLY A 37 -8.39 8.87 -4.78
C GLY A 37 -7.42 8.61 -3.62
N GLY A 38 -6.12 8.45 -3.95
CA GLY A 38 -5.10 8.05 -2.98
C GLY A 38 -5.32 8.81 -1.67
N TYR A 39 -5.49 8.08 -0.57
CA TYR A 39 -5.66 8.73 0.72
C TYR A 39 -4.29 9.17 1.20
N GLY A 40 -4.15 10.48 1.40
CA GLY A 40 -2.88 11.12 1.75
C GLY A 40 -2.21 11.76 0.55
N ASP A 41 -1.69 12.97 0.75
CA ASP A 41 -0.81 13.60 -0.20
C ASP A 41 0.59 13.07 0.08
N TYR A 42 0.98 11.98 -0.60
CA TYR A 42 2.31 11.41 -0.42
C TYR A 42 3.41 12.46 -0.66
N THR A 43 3.17 13.45 -1.54
CA THR A 43 4.12 14.54 -1.78
C THR A 43 4.26 15.42 -0.54
N ALA A 44 3.15 15.76 0.13
CA ALA A 44 3.16 16.54 1.37
C ALA A 44 3.61 15.73 2.59
N GLU A 45 3.30 14.43 2.64
CA GLU A 45 3.63 13.55 3.77
C GLU A 45 5.05 12.97 3.66
N ARG A 46 5.68 13.05 2.47
CA ARG A 46 7.03 12.55 2.19
C ARG A 46 8.04 12.99 3.23
N ASP A 47 8.05 14.28 3.57
CA ASP A 47 9.07 14.86 4.44
C ASP A 47 8.91 14.39 5.91
N THR A 48 7.70 13.99 6.31
CA THR A 48 7.42 13.42 7.64
C THR A 48 7.70 11.91 7.68
N LEU A 49 7.41 11.20 6.59
CA LEU A 49 7.56 9.75 6.49
C LEU A 49 9.00 9.32 6.16
N LEU A 50 9.71 10.12 5.35
CA LEU A 50 11.08 9.92 4.92
C LEU A 50 11.87 11.22 5.17
N PRO A 51 12.54 11.35 6.32
CA PRO A 51 13.48 12.45 6.52
C PRO A 51 14.56 12.42 5.42
N GLU A 52 14.89 13.58 4.87
CA GLU A 52 15.89 13.71 3.80
C GLU A 52 17.24 13.14 4.27
N MET A 53 17.55 11.93 3.84
CA MET A 53 18.87 11.34 3.97
C MET A 53 19.63 11.57 2.67
N THR A 54 20.82 12.15 2.77
CA THR A 54 21.72 12.24 1.62
C THR A 54 22.15 10.85 1.18
N VAL A 55 22.47 10.70 -0.11
CA VAL A 55 23.01 9.45 -0.67
C VAL A 55 24.24 8.98 0.12
N ASN A 56 25.05 9.90 0.62
CA ASN A 56 26.21 9.60 1.46
C ASN A 56 25.84 9.01 2.82
N GLU A 57 24.78 9.52 3.47
CA GLU A 57 24.30 8.99 4.75
C GLU A 57 23.69 7.60 4.59
N LEU A 58 22.92 7.39 3.52
CA LEU A 58 22.41 6.07 3.13
C LEU A 58 23.55 5.07 2.90
N ALA A 59 24.58 5.46 2.14
CA ALA A 59 25.74 4.61 1.89
C ALA A 59 26.49 4.23 3.17
N ARG A 60 26.66 5.19 4.10
CA ARG A 60 27.27 4.95 5.42
C ARG A 60 26.43 4.01 6.28
N ALA A 61 25.11 4.19 6.32
CA ALA A 61 24.20 3.32 7.07
C ALA A 61 24.27 1.86 6.58
N ILE A 62 24.27 1.64 5.26
CA ILE A 62 24.41 0.31 4.64
C ILE A 62 25.76 -0.33 5.01
N GLN A 63 26.85 0.44 4.98
CA GLN A 63 28.18 -0.06 5.36
C GLN A 63 28.26 -0.43 6.84
N GLN A 64 27.65 0.37 7.73
CA GLN A 64 27.59 0.09 9.17
C GLN A 64 26.76 -1.17 9.46
N GLN A 65 25.67 -1.39 8.73
CA GLN A 65 24.84 -2.58 8.87
C GLN A 65 25.59 -3.86 8.48
N LYS A 66 26.45 -3.81 7.47
CA LYS A 66 27.33 -4.92 7.07
C LYS A 66 28.47 -5.21 8.05
N GLN A 67 28.84 -4.22 8.87
CA GLN A 67 29.93 -4.33 9.84
C GLN A 67 29.45 -4.72 11.25
N ARG A 68 28.14 -4.71 11.52
CA ARG A 68 27.60 -5.31 12.74
C ARG A 68 27.70 -6.83 12.62
N PRO A 69 28.55 -7.51 13.39
CA PRO A 69 28.45 -8.96 13.47
C PRO A 69 27.07 -9.30 14.02
N THR A 70 26.35 -10.15 13.31
CA THR A 70 25.15 -10.81 13.80
C THR A 70 25.55 -11.51 15.10
N SER A 71 25.10 -10.98 16.23
CA SER A 71 25.32 -11.59 17.54
C SER A 71 24.38 -12.77 17.75
#